data_AF-A0A6A7FP96-F1
#
_entry.id   AF-A0A6A7FP96-F1
#
_cell.length_a   1.000
_cell.length_b   1.000
_cell.length_c   1.000
_cell.angle_alpha   90.00
_cell.angle_beta   90.00
_cell.angle_gamma   90.00
#
_symmetry.space_group_name_H-M   'P 1'
#
loop_
_entity.id
_entity.type
_entity.pdbx_description
1 polymer ?
#
loop_
_entity_poly.entity_id
_entity_poly.type
_entity_poly.pdbx_seq_one_letter_code
_entity_poly.pdbx_strand_id
1 'polypeptide(L)'
;MVKVYKQGRVVIVLSGSYAGKKALVVKSNDEGTTDRPYEHALIAGIARYPRPVTRRMKAKVIERRCRIKPFIKMINLKHVMPTRYSVSDLAFEKSLVNKDSTKDPSKRRKARNHI
;
A
#
# COMPACT_ATOMS: atom_id res chain seq x y z
N MET A 1 -14.19 7.47 20.61
CA MET A 1 -13.09 6.50 20.41
C MET A 1 -12.27 6.91 19.19
N VAL A 2 -10.93 6.93 19.26
CA VAL A 2 -10.08 7.46 18.17
C VAL A 2 -9.87 6.42 17.08
N LYS A 3 -10.17 6.76 15.83
CA LYS A 3 -9.97 5.87 14.67
C LYS A 3 -8.48 5.55 14.46
N VAL A 4 -8.14 4.26 14.49
CA VAL A 4 -6.76 3.75 14.37
C VAL A 4 -6.25 3.80 12.92
N TYR A 5 -7.12 3.46 11.97
CA TYR A 5 -6.79 3.37 10.54
C TYR A 5 -6.99 4.70 9.82
N LYS A 6 -6.20 5.71 10.19
CA LYS A 6 -6.19 7.00 9.50
C LYS A 6 -5.40 6.92 8.19
N GLN A 7 -5.71 7.82 7.26
CA GLN A 7 -4.90 8.01 6.06
C GLN A 7 -3.43 8.29 6.46
N GLY A 8 -2.48 7.69 5.75
CA GLY A 8 -1.05 7.83 6.04
C GLY A 8 -0.53 6.90 7.14
N ARG A 9 -1.40 6.12 7.82
CA ARG A 9 -0.96 5.14 8.81
C ARG A 9 -0.26 3.96 8.12
N VAL A 10 0.89 3.56 8.65
CA VAL A 10 1.61 2.38 8.19
C VAL A 10 1.03 1.14 8.87
N VAL A 11 0.84 0.10 8.07
CA VAL A 11 0.23 -1.15 8.48
C VAL A 11 1.00 -2.34 7.92
N ILE A 12 0.88 -3.49 8.58
CA ILE A 12 1.43 -4.77 8.10
C ILE A 12 0.27 -5.65 7.66
N VAL A 13 0.37 -6.23 6.47
CA VAL A 13 -0.62 -7.19 5.97
C VAL A 13 -0.41 -8.53 6.65
N LEU A 14 -1.46 -9.09 7.24
CA LEU A 14 -1.39 -10.36 7.97
C LEU A 14 -1.65 -11.57 7.06
N SER A 15 -2.52 -11.44 6.05
CA SER A 15 -2.95 -12.57 5.22
C SER A 15 -2.97 -12.29 3.72
N GLY A 16 -2.93 -13.37 2.93
CA GLY A 16 -2.96 -13.36 1.47
C GLY A 16 -1.59 -13.13 0.81
N SER A 17 -1.60 -12.87 -0.50
CA SER A 17 -0.39 -12.77 -1.34
C SER A 17 0.66 -11.74 -0.91
N TYR A 18 0.27 -10.75 -0.10
CA TYR A 18 1.14 -9.70 0.40
C TYR A 18 1.35 -9.77 1.93
N ALA A 19 1.10 -10.93 2.54
CA ALA A 19 1.37 -11.15 3.96
C ALA A 19 2.82 -10.79 4.32
N GLY A 20 3.01 -10.17 5.49
CA GLY A 20 4.29 -9.65 5.97
C GLY A 20 4.81 -8.41 5.24
N LYS A 21 4.07 -7.87 4.25
CA LYS A 21 4.43 -6.62 3.57
C LYS A 21 3.88 -5.42 4.31
N LYS A 22 4.70 -4.37 4.39
CA LYS A 22 4.34 -3.05 4.87
C LYS A 22 3.54 -2.33 3.80
N ALA A 23 2.47 -1.69 4.23
CA ALA A 23 1.61 -0.89 3.42
C ALA A 23 1.19 0.37 4.18
N LEU A 24 0.60 1.29 3.44
CA LEU A 24 0.08 2.55 3.94
C LEU A 24 -1.40 2.62 3.61
N VAL A 25 -2.19 3.08 4.58
CA VAL A 25 -3.64 3.25 4.43
C VAL A 25 -3.90 4.51 3.61
N VAL A 26 -4.47 4.35 2.41
CA VAL A 26 -4.83 5.46 1.53
C VAL A 26 -6.26 5.92 1.86
N LYS A 27 -7.17 4.97 2.01
CA LYS A 27 -8.57 5.23 2.37
C LYS A 27 -9.11 4.08 3.21
N SER A 28 -9.77 4.42 4.31
CA SER A 28 -10.43 3.46 5.22
C SER A 28 -11.95 3.63 5.15
N ASN A 29 -12.70 2.53 5.09
CA ASN A 29 -14.16 2.48 5.17
C ASN A 29 -14.55 1.53 6.32
N ASP A 30 -15.14 2.09 7.38
CA ASP A 30 -15.48 1.31 8.58
C ASP A 30 -16.93 0.77 8.50
N GLU A 31 -17.84 1.52 7.88
CA GLU A 31 -19.26 1.15 7.76
C GLU A 31 -19.54 0.14 6.63
N GLY A 32 -18.51 -0.28 5.90
CA GLY A 32 -18.66 -1.12 4.71
C GLY A 32 -19.20 -0.35 3.50
N THR A 33 -19.53 -1.08 2.45
CA THR A 33 -20.13 -0.61 1.20
C THR A 33 -21.05 -1.70 0.64
N THR A 34 -21.94 -1.38 -0.30
CA THR A 34 -22.81 -2.36 -0.94
C THR A 34 -22.05 -3.56 -1.52
N ASP A 35 -20.89 -3.32 -2.16
CA ASP A 35 -20.03 -4.38 -2.69
C ASP A 35 -19.35 -5.23 -1.60
N ARG A 36 -19.11 -4.64 -0.42
CA ARG A 36 -18.30 -5.21 0.67
C ARG A 36 -18.87 -4.75 2.01
N PRO A 37 -19.76 -5.54 2.64
CA PRO A 37 -20.47 -5.13 3.86
C PRO A 37 -19.56 -5.12 5.10
N TYR A 38 -18.29 -5.48 4.96
CA TYR A 38 -17.31 -5.51 6.05
C TYR A 38 -16.36 -4.30 5.99
N GLU A 39 -15.74 -4.01 7.14
CA GLU A 39 -14.68 -3.02 7.29
C GLU A 39 -13.49 -3.29 6.36
N HIS A 40 -13.14 -2.32 5.51
CA HIS A 40 -12.05 -2.47 4.56
C HIS A 40 -11.27 -1.18 4.34
N ALA A 41 -10.02 -1.34 3.93
CA ALA A 41 -9.16 -0.25 3.53
C ALA A 41 -8.55 -0.48 2.15
N LEU A 42 -8.37 0.61 1.43
CA LEU A 42 -7.47 0.69 0.29
C LEU A 42 -6.05 0.92 0.82
N ILE A 43 -5.17 -0.04 0.54
CA ILE A 43 -3.78 0.01 0.95
C ILE A 43 -2.85 0.10 -0.26
N ALA A 44 -1.81 0.91 -0.11
CA ALA A 44 -0.68 1.01 -1.04
C ALA A 44 0.56 0.48 -0.33
N GLY A 45 1.22 -0.55 -0.86
CA GLY A 45 2.33 -1.18 -0.17
C GLY A 45 3.47 -1.59 -1.08
N ILE A 46 4.52 -2.11 -0.45
CA ILE A 46 5.76 -2.50 -1.13
C ILE A 46 5.81 -4.03 -1.23
N ALA A 47 5.69 -4.58 -2.44
CA ALA A 47 5.77 -6.02 -2.67
C ALA A 47 7.24 -6.47 -2.66
N ARG A 48 8.09 -5.73 -3.37
CA ARG A 48 9.54 -5.94 -3.39
C ARG A 48 10.23 -4.72 -2.78
N TYR A 49 10.82 -4.93 -1.62
CA TYR A 49 11.63 -3.93 -0.93
C TYR A 49 12.94 -3.68 -1.67
N PRO A 50 13.50 -2.46 -1.54
CA PRO A 50 14.86 -2.21 -1.99
C PRO A 50 15.83 -3.12 -1.24
N ARG A 51 16.85 -3.60 -1.94
CA ARG A 51 17.88 -4.47 -1.36
C ARG A 51 19.01 -3.62 -0.79
N PRO A 52 19.72 -4.08 0.26
CA PRO A 52 20.84 -3.33 0.83
C PRO A 52 21.91 -3.06 -0.22
N VAL A 53 22.43 -1.83 -0.18
CA VAL A 53 23.47 -1.33 -1.08
C VAL A 53 24.75 -1.10 -0.27
N THR A 54 25.89 -1.49 -0.84
CA THR A 54 27.21 -1.24 -0.24
C THR A 54 28.04 -0.35 -1.15
N ARG A 55 29.00 0.38 -0.57
CA ARG A 55 29.86 1.34 -1.30
C ARG A 55 30.63 0.74 -2.48
N ARG A 56 30.91 -0.57 -2.46
CA ARG A 56 31.67 -1.28 -3.51
C ARG A 56 30.85 -1.58 -4.78
N MET A 57 29.53 -1.38 -4.75
CA MET A 57 28.66 -1.75 -5.87
C MET A 57 28.78 -0.74 -7.01
N LYS A 58 28.74 -1.24 -8.26
CA LYS A 58 28.66 -0.40 -9.46
C LYS A 58 27.30 0.30 -9.54
N ALA A 59 27.25 1.50 -10.13
CA ALA A 59 26.01 2.29 -10.28
C ALA A 59 24.83 1.49 -10.88
N LYS A 60 25.07 0.69 -11.92
CA LYS A 60 24.04 -0.18 -12.54
C LYS A 60 23.49 -1.27 -11.61
N VAL A 61 24.27 -1.70 -10.62
CA VAL A 61 23.81 -2.68 -9.61
C VAL A 61 23.03 -1.95 -8.51
N ILE A 62 23.50 -0.77 -8.10
CA ILE A 62 22.81 0.10 -7.14
C ILE A 62 21.40 0.42 -7.65
N GLU A 63 21.30 0.91 -8.89
CA GLU A 63 20.03 1.25 -9.52
C GLU A 63 19.06 0.04 -9.49
N ARG A 64 19.53 -1.15 -9.89
CA ARG A 64 18.70 -2.37 -9.89
C ARG A 64 18.27 -2.81 -8.48
N ARG A 65 19.09 -2.56 -7.45
CA ARG A 65 18.76 -2.90 -6.05
C ARG A 65 17.81 -1.89 -5.41
N CYS A 66 17.85 -0.63 -5.83
CA CYS A 66 16.95 0.42 -5.36
C CYS A 66 15.54 0.33 -5.95
N ARG A 67 15.34 -0.42 -7.05
CA ARG A 67 14.02 -0.57 -7.68
C ARG A 67 12.99 -1.22 -6.75
N ILE A 68 11.92 -0.48 -6.46
CA ILE A 68 10.80 -0.90 -5.64
C ILE A 68 9.70 -1.45 -6.55
N LYS A 69 9.02 -2.52 -6.13
CA LYS A 69 7.77 -2.97 -6.79
C LYS A 69 6.60 -2.69 -5.85
N PRO A 70 5.80 -1.64 -6.10
CA PRO A 70 4.63 -1.33 -5.29
C PRO A 70 3.42 -2.21 -5.67
N PHE A 71 2.41 -2.21 -4.82
CA PHE A 71 1.11 -2.82 -5.07
C PHE A 71 -0.01 -1.97 -4.44
N ILE A 72 -1.20 -2.09 -5.02
CA ILE A 72 -2.45 -1.54 -4.48
C ILE A 72 -3.39 -2.70 -4.26
N LYS A 73 -4.03 -2.72 -3.08
CA LYS A 73 -5.02 -3.75 -2.77
C LYS A 73 -6.10 -3.19 -1.87
N MET A 74 -7.33 -3.67 -2.07
CA MET A 74 -8.40 -3.47 -1.11
C MET A 74 -8.46 -4.67 -0.17
N ILE A 75 -8.31 -4.43 1.12
CA ILE A 75 -8.16 -5.46 2.15
C ILE A 75 -9.14 -5.23 3.29
N ASN A 76 -9.61 -6.30 3.92
CA ASN A 76 -10.37 -6.23 5.15
C ASN A 76 -9.47 -5.72 6.29
N LEU A 77 -9.98 -4.82 7.14
CA LEU A 77 -9.22 -4.27 8.27
C LEU A 77 -8.75 -5.35 9.27
N LYS A 78 -9.50 -6.45 9.43
CA LYS A 78 -9.11 -7.60 10.27
C LYS A 78 -7.83 -8.30 9.80
N HIS A 79 -7.47 -8.15 8.52
CA HIS A 79 -6.27 -8.76 7.93
C HIS A 79 -5.07 -7.82 7.91
N VAL A 80 -5.12 -6.79 8.73
CA VAL A 80 -4.13 -5.73 8.77
C VAL A 80 -3.78 -5.44 10.22
N MET A 81 -2.49 -5.38 10.53
CA MET A 81 -2.00 -4.97 11.83
C MET A 81 -1.59 -3.49 11.76
N PRO A 82 -2.19 -2.60 12.57
CA PRO A 82 -1.78 -1.22 12.64
C PRO A 82 -0.42 -1.10 13.34
N THR A 83 0.48 -0.28 12.79
CA THR A 83 1.76 0.01 13.42
C THR A 83 1.76 1.40 14.06
N ARG A 84 2.80 1.72 14.84
CA ARG A 84 3.01 3.05 15.43
C ARG A 84 3.28 4.14 14.39
N TYR A 85 3.82 3.77 13.23
CA TYR A 85 4.35 4.71 12.26
C TYR A 85 3.26 5.33 11.38
N SER A 86 3.43 6.59 11.04
CA SER A 86 2.62 7.33 10.09
C SER A 86 3.52 8.09 9.15
N VAL A 87 3.13 8.18 7.88
CA VAL A 87 3.77 9.01 6.87
C VAL A 87 2.73 10.02 6.41
N SER A 88 2.89 11.27 6.84
CA SER A 88 2.01 12.40 6.52
C SER A 88 2.29 13.00 5.14
N ASP A 89 3.52 12.82 4.64
CA ASP A 89 4.04 13.66 3.55
C ASP A 89 3.88 12.99 2.17
N LEU A 90 3.31 11.78 2.12
CA LEU A 90 2.99 11.08 0.87
C LEU A 90 1.60 11.50 0.37
N ALA A 91 1.58 12.53 -0.48
CA ALA A 91 0.38 12.93 -1.21
C ALA A 91 0.08 11.93 -2.34
N PHE A 92 -0.90 11.04 -2.14
CA PHE A 92 -1.43 10.22 -3.23
C PHE A 92 -2.48 11.02 -4.00
N GLU A 93 -2.36 11.05 -5.33
CA GLU A 93 -3.44 11.54 -6.18
C GLU A 93 -4.68 10.66 -6.02
N LYS A 94 -5.72 11.25 -5.42
CA LYS A 94 -6.99 10.58 -5.12
C LYS A 94 -7.73 10.10 -6.38
N SER A 95 -7.44 10.71 -7.53
CA SER A 95 -7.95 10.33 -8.85
C SER A 95 -7.37 9.00 -9.35
N LEU A 96 -6.07 8.80 -9.16
CA LEU A 96 -5.34 7.61 -9.61
C LEU A 96 -5.47 6.44 -8.63
N VAL A 97 -5.41 6.72 -7.33
CA VAL A 97 -5.45 5.69 -6.28
C VAL A 97 -6.84 5.61 -5.66
N ASN A 98 -7.79 5.04 -6.42
CA ASN A 98 -9.19 4.91 -6.03
C ASN A 98 -9.67 3.45 -5.99
N LYS A 99 -10.94 3.22 -5.62
CA LYS A 99 -11.52 1.87 -5.55
C LYS A 99 -11.52 1.19 -6.93
N ASP A 100 -11.83 1.94 -7.99
CA ASP A 100 -11.95 1.42 -9.36
C ASP A 100 -10.60 1.02 -9.96
N SER A 101 -9.52 1.66 -9.52
CA SER A 101 -8.15 1.31 -9.89
C SER A 101 -7.78 -0.11 -9.48
N THR A 102 -8.50 -0.71 -8.52
CA THR A 102 -8.26 -2.10 -8.10
C THR A 102 -8.99 -3.12 -8.97
N LYS A 103 -10.11 -2.73 -9.62
CA LYS A 103 -10.94 -3.61 -10.45
C LYS A 103 -10.37 -3.73 -11.86
N ASP A 104 -10.04 -2.60 -12.51
CA ASP A 104 -9.56 -2.58 -13.88
C ASP A 104 -8.03 -2.81 -13.98
N PRO A 105 -7.55 -3.81 -14.76
CA PRO A 105 -6.12 -4.08 -14.90
C PRO A 105 -5.30 -2.90 -15.44
N SER A 106 -5.87 -2.13 -16.37
CA SER A 106 -5.22 -0.95 -16.98
C SER A 106 -5.05 0.18 -15.96
N LYS A 107 -6.11 0.52 -15.22
CA LYS A 107 -6.07 1.53 -14.15
C LYS A 107 -5.15 1.09 -13.01
N ARG A 108 -5.16 -0.20 -12.66
CA ARG A 108 -4.24 -0.78 -11.67
C ARG A 108 -2.78 -0.60 -12.05
N ARG A 109 -2.44 -0.77 -13.33
CA ARG A 109 -1.08 -0.55 -13.83
C ARG A 109 -0.67 0.92 -13.74
N LYS A 110 -1.56 1.84 -14.11
CA LYS A 110 -1.30 3.29 -14.00
C LYS A 110 -1.08 3.71 -12.55
N ALA A 111 -1.98 3.31 -11.66
CA ALA A 111 -1.90 3.63 -10.24
C ALA A 111 -0.64 3.02 -9.59
N ARG A 112 -0.25 1.79 -9.97
CA ARG A 112 1.00 1.17 -9.51
C ARG A 112 2.26 1.90 -9.99
N ASN A 113 2.24 2.55 -11.14
CA ASN A 113 3.39 3.29 -11.65
C ASN A 113 3.53 4.68 -11.00
N HIS A 114 2.43 5.24 -10.49
CA HIS A 114 2.43 6.51 -9.76
C HIS A 114 2.95 6.36 -8.33
N ILE A 115 2.66 5.23 -7.68
CA ILE A 115 3.16 4.86 -6.35
C ILE A 115 4.63 4.46 -6.43
#